data_AF-A0A9D1A6I9-F1
#
_entry.id   AF-A0A9D1A6I9-F1
#
_cell.length_a   1.000
_cell.length_b   1.000
_cell.length_c   1.000
_cell.angle_alpha   90.00
_cell.angle_beta   90.00
_cell.angle_gamma   90.00
#
_symmetry.space_group_name_H-M   'P 1'
#
loop_
_entity.id
_entity.type
_entity.pdbx_description
1 polymer ?
#
loop_
_entity_poly.entity_id
_entity_poly.type
_entity_poly.pdbx_seq_one_letter_code
_entity_poly.pdbx_strand_id
1 'polypeptide(L)'
;MIITVTLNPALDKTVILPGFAVNTVNRVSATRLDPGGKGINVSKVVKALGGKTLVLGILGGAAGGFIQAAIDEMSLPNDMVLTKEVTRTNIKIIDPLLQTNTDINEAGSPVTEATLETVWHKLTHAVQPGDTVVFAGKNPPGMPDERLADWITRLHGKNVFSCVDIARKSSLF
;
A
#
# COMPACT_ATOMS: atom_id res chain seq x y z
N MET A 1 5.31 -17.33 -9.61
CA MET A 1 5.70 -16.26 -8.66
C MET A 1 4.48 -15.41 -8.35
N ILE A 2 4.41 -14.78 -7.17
CA ILE A 2 3.33 -13.83 -6.84
C ILE A 2 3.90 -12.41 -6.84
N ILE A 3 3.37 -11.52 -7.67
CA ILE A 3 3.76 -10.11 -7.68
C ILE A 3 2.64 -9.31 -7.07
N THR A 4 2.91 -8.56 -6.01
CA THR A 4 1.90 -7.73 -5.33
C THR A 4 2.08 -6.27 -5.70
N VAL A 5 1.01 -5.59 -6.11
CA VAL A 5 1.04 -4.18 -6.50
C VAL A 5 0.27 -3.35 -5.48
N THR A 6 0.97 -2.40 -4.82
CA THR A 6 0.39 -1.44 -3.88
C THR A 6 0.60 -0.01 -4.39
N LEU A 7 -0.41 0.56 -5.06
CA LEU A 7 -0.29 1.89 -5.70
C LEU A 7 -0.48 3.07 -4.74
N ASN A 8 -1.04 2.84 -3.54
CA ASN A 8 -1.25 3.87 -2.52
C ASN A 8 -0.86 3.35 -1.12
N PRO A 9 0.42 3.00 -0.89
CA PRO A 9 0.88 2.55 0.41
C PRO A 9 0.72 3.65 1.46
N ALA A 10 0.87 3.29 2.73
CA ALA A 10 0.76 4.25 3.83
C ALA A 10 1.79 3.93 4.91
N LEU A 11 2.27 4.97 5.59
CA LEU A 11 2.89 4.80 6.89
C LEU A 11 1.76 4.64 7.91
N ASP A 12 1.58 3.45 8.48
CA ASP A 12 0.55 3.23 9.48
C ASP A 12 1.12 3.59 10.86
N LYS A 13 0.61 4.69 11.44
CA LYS A 13 0.98 5.19 12.76
C LYS A 13 -0.09 4.80 13.78
N THR A 14 0.21 3.81 14.60
CA THR A 14 -0.65 3.43 15.73
C THR A 14 -0.22 4.20 16.97
N VAL A 15 -1.14 4.89 17.64
CA VAL A 15 -0.90 5.60 18.90
C VAL A 15 -1.80 5.02 19.99
N ILE A 16 -1.22 4.79 21.17
CA ILE A 16 -1.97 4.39 22.36
C ILE A 16 -2.28 5.64 23.18
N LEU A 17 -3.56 5.94 23.34
CA LEU A 17 -4.05 7.19 23.90
C LEU A 17 -5.25 6.89 24.82
N PRO A 18 -5.02 6.73 26.13
CA PRO A 18 -6.11 6.56 27.09
C PRO A 18 -6.93 7.85 27.25
N GLY A 19 -8.24 7.76 27.07
CA GLY A 19 -9.16 8.89 27.23
C GLY A 19 -9.09 9.89 26.07
N PHE A 20 -9.16 9.41 24.82
CA PHE A 20 -9.20 10.26 23.64
C PHE A 20 -10.39 11.23 23.71
N ALA A 21 -10.10 12.52 23.57
CA ALA A 21 -11.12 13.57 23.63
C ALA A 21 -10.95 14.58 22.50
N VAL A 22 -12.05 14.91 21.83
CA VAL A 22 -12.11 15.99 20.83
C VAL A 22 -11.96 17.36 21.50
N ASN A 23 -11.46 18.35 20.75
CA ASN A 23 -11.28 19.72 21.22
C ASN A 23 -10.35 19.86 22.46
N THR A 24 -9.38 18.97 22.61
CA THR A 24 -8.39 19.00 23.71
C THR A 24 -7.00 18.58 23.23
N VAL A 25 -5.97 18.91 24.01
CA VAL A 25 -4.62 18.39 23.79
C VAL A 25 -4.56 16.96 24.30
N ASN A 26 -4.33 16.02 23.38
CA ASN A 26 -4.15 14.62 23.72
C ASN A 26 -2.65 14.27 23.81
N ARG A 27 -2.25 13.48 24.81
CA ARG A 27 -0.87 13.00 24.97
C ARG A 27 -0.82 11.50 24.72
N VAL A 28 -0.01 11.10 23.74
CA VAL A 28 0.19 9.69 23.40
C VAL A 28 1.08 9.02 24.45
N SER A 29 0.69 7.82 24.89
CA SER A 29 1.46 7.02 25.84
C SER A 29 2.46 6.09 25.14
N ALA A 30 2.13 5.65 23.92
CA ALA A 30 3.02 4.87 23.07
C ALA A 30 2.71 5.14 21.59
N THR A 31 3.70 4.92 20.72
CA THR A 31 3.57 5.03 19.27
C THR A 31 4.25 3.83 18.62
N ARG A 32 3.64 3.29 17.56
CA ARG A 32 4.21 2.29 16.68
C ARG A 32 4.04 2.74 15.23
N LEU A 33 5.07 2.53 14.42
CA LEU A 33 5.06 2.79 12.98
C LEU A 33 5.22 1.48 12.25
N ASP A 34 4.36 1.23 11.26
CA ASP A 34 4.37 0.02 10.45
C ASP A 34 4.37 0.37 8.95
N PRO A 35 5.08 -0.40 8.10
CA PRO A 35 4.94 -0.28 6.66
C PRO A 35 3.56 -0.81 6.22
N GLY A 36 2.66 0.13 5.93
CA GLY A 36 1.28 -0.12 5.56
C GLY A 36 1.08 -0.24 4.05
N GLY A 37 0.13 -1.09 3.68
CA GLY A 37 -0.19 -1.38 2.29
C GLY A 37 -0.62 -2.84 2.13
N LYS A 38 -1.79 -3.07 1.53
CA LYS A 38 -2.34 -4.43 1.44
C LYS A 38 -1.41 -5.36 0.65
N GLY A 39 -0.86 -4.94 -0.48
CA GLY A 39 0.06 -5.78 -1.26
C GLY A 39 1.36 -6.08 -0.52
N ILE A 40 1.90 -5.12 0.24
CA ILE A 40 3.05 -5.36 1.13
C ILE A 40 2.71 -6.48 2.14
N ASN A 41 1.53 -6.43 2.77
CA ASN A 41 1.09 -7.45 3.73
C ASN A 41 0.87 -8.82 3.07
N VAL A 42 0.29 -8.87 1.86
CA VAL A 42 0.17 -10.11 1.08
C VAL A 42 1.55 -10.72 0.84
N SER A 43 2.52 -9.91 0.41
CA SER A 43 3.89 -10.38 0.17
C SER A 43 4.57 -10.91 1.44
N LYS A 44 4.38 -10.26 2.60
CA LYS A 44 4.86 -10.78 3.89
C LYS A 44 4.33 -12.19 4.16
N VAL A 45 3.03 -12.42 3.96
CA VAL A 45 2.39 -13.73 4.17
C VAL A 45 2.89 -14.76 3.17
N VAL A 46 2.96 -14.41 1.87
CA VAL A 46 3.48 -15.32 0.83
C VAL A 46 4.89 -15.78 1.19
N LYS A 47 5.77 -14.86 1.58
CA LYS A 47 7.14 -15.18 2.01
C LYS A 47 7.15 -16.08 3.25
N ALA A 48 6.34 -15.78 4.26
CA ALA A 48 6.25 -16.56 5.49
C ALA A 48 5.78 -18.01 5.25
N LEU A 49 4.95 -18.22 4.22
CA LEU A 49 4.50 -19.54 3.78
C LEU A 49 5.49 -20.25 2.84
N GLY A 50 6.69 -19.69 2.62
CA GLY A 50 7.73 -20.27 1.75
C GLY A 50 7.56 -19.98 0.26
N GLY A 51 6.61 -19.12 -0.11
CA GLY A 51 6.37 -18.71 -1.50
C GLY A 51 7.36 -17.65 -2.00
N LYS A 52 7.48 -17.53 -3.33
CA LYS A 52 8.25 -16.46 -3.99
C LYS A 52 7.36 -15.26 -4.27
N THR A 53 7.78 -14.08 -3.81
CA THR A 53 7.04 -12.83 -3.98
C THR A 53 7.92 -11.68 -4.47
N LEU A 54 7.31 -10.69 -5.12
CA LEU A 54 7.91 -9.39 -5.44
C LEU A 54 6.89 -8.27 -5.16
N VAL A 55 7.28 -7.28 -4.36
CA VAL A 55 6.46 -6.08 -4.10
C VAL A 55 6.74 -5.00 -5.15
N LEU A 56 5.70 -4.52 -5.81
CA LEU A 56 5.72 -3.30 -6.61
C LEU A 56 4.77 -2.27 -5.99
N GLY A 57 5.07 -1.00 -6.19
CA GLY A 57 4.24 0.08 -5.68
C GLY A 57 4.90 1.43 -5.85
N ILE A 58 4.34 2.44 -5.18
CA ILE A 58 4.78 3.83 -5.30
C ILE A 58 5.14 4.35 -3.91
N LEU A 59 6.37 4.84 -3.73
CA LEU A 59 6.82 5.45 -2.49
C LEU A 59 7.38 6.84 -2.77
N GLY A 60 7.17 7.77 -1.85
CA GLY A 60 7.79 9.08 -1.94
C GLY A 60 7.81 9.86 -0.63
N GLY A 61 8.71 10.83 -0.57
CA GLY A 61 9.01 11.57 0.65
C GLY A 61 9.56 10.71 1.80
N ALA A 62 9.62 11.30 2.99
CA ALA A 62 10.19 10.64 4.18
C ALA A 62 9.40 9.41 4.63
N ALA A 63 8.06 9.44 4.54
CA ALA A 63 7.21 8.30 4.84
C ALA A 63 7.50 7.12 3.89
N GLY A 64 7.67 7.40 2.59
CA GLY A 64 8.09 6.39 1.62
C GLY A 64 9.46 5.79 1.96
N GLY A 65 10.42 6.63 2.35
CA GLY A 65 11.74 6.17 2.80
C GLY A 65 11.70 5.23 4.00
N PHE A 66 10.85 5.52 5.00
CA PHE A 66 10.65 4.62 6.14
C PHE A 66 10.09 3.26 5.71
N ILE A 67 9.09 3.26 4.82
CA ILE A 67 8.48 2.03 4.32
C ILE A 67 9.49 1.20 3.54
N GLN A 68 10.30 1.85 2.68
CA GLN A 68 11.37 1.18 1.93
C GLN A 68 12.36 0.50 2.87
N ALA A 69 12.88 1.24 3.86
CA ALA A 69 13.83 0.70 4.83
C ALA A 69 13.24 -0.50 5.61
N ALA A 70 11.98 -0.43 6.02
CA ALA A 70 11.32 -1.54 6.71
C ALA A 70 11.12 -2.77 5.81
N ILE A 71 10.76 -2.57 4.53
CA ILE A 71 10.68 -3.65 3.53
C ILE A 71 12.03 -4.34 3.35
N ASP A 72 13.10 -3.55 3.27
CA ASP A 72 14.47 -4.05 3.08
C ASP A 72 14.96 -4.81 4.33
N GLU A 73 14.68 -4.31 5.54
CA GLU A 73 14.97 -4.99 6.81
C GLU A 73 14.28 -6.35 6.89
N MET A 74 13.02 -6.45 6.44
CA MET A 74 12.30 -7.73 6.33
C MET A 74 12.84 -8.64 5.22
N SER A 75 13.86 -8.20 4.46
CA SER A 75 14.40 -8.87 3.28
C SER A 75 13.30 -9.26 2.29
N LEU A 76 12.32 -8.39 2.11
CA LEU A 76 11.18 -8.65 1.24
C LEU A 76 11.52 -8.15 -0.18
N PRO A 77 11.60 -9.03 -1.19
CA PRO A 77 11.95 -8.60 -2.55
C PRO A 77 10.96 -7.55 -3.04
N ASN A 78 11.48 -6.44 -3.55
CA ASN A 78 10.69 -5.32 -4.00
C ASN A 78 11.36 -4.60 -5.18
N ASP A 79 10.55 -3.90 -5.97
CA ASP A 79 10.99 -2.98 -7.01
C ASP A 79 10.07 -1.75 -7.04
N MET A 80 10.13 -0.96 -5.96
CA MET A 80 9.25 0.20 -5.75
C MET A 80 9.60 1.35 -6.71
N VAL A 81 8.58 2.06 -7.19
CA VAL A 81 8.76 3.32 -7.92
C VAL A 81 8.87 4.46 -6.92
N LEU A 82 10.01 5.14 -6.94
CA LEU A 82 10.26 6.30 -6.09
C LEU A 82 9.82 7.59 -6.79
N THR A 83 9.02 8.42 -6.10
CA THR A 83 8.48 9.65 -6.66
C THR A 83 8.61 10.83 -5.69
N LYS A 84 8.27 12.04 -6.17
CA LYS A 84 8.32 13.27 -5.35
C LYS A 84 7.05 13.45 -4.51
N GLU A 85 5.96 12.83 -4.94
CA GLU A 85 4.67 12.80 -4.27
C GLU A 85 4.78 12.03 -2.95
N VAL A 86 4.21 12.58 -1.88
CA VAL A 86 4.44 12.04 -0.53
C VAL A 86 3.53 10.83 -0.28
N THR A 87 4.11 9.74 0.22
CA THR A 87 3.33 8.60 0.74
C THR A 87 2.51 9.04 1.95
N ARG A 88 1.21 8.72 1.95
CA ARG A 88 0.28 9.10 3.02
C ARG A 88 0.63 8.48 4.36
N THR A 89 0.15 9.11 5.44
CA THR A 89 0.13 8.54 6.78
C THR A 89 -1.29 8.18 7.18
N ASN A 90 -1.47 7.01 7.76
CA ASN A 90 -2.68 6.63 8.46
C ASN A 90 -2.44 6.71 9.95
N ILE A 91 -3.42 7.16 10.72
CA ILE A 91 -3.34 7.18 12.18
C ILE A 91 -4.43 6.28 12.74
N LYS A 92 -4.02 5.32 13.56
CA LYS A 92 -4.93 4.51 14.38
C LYS A 92 -4.76 4.93 15.83
N ILE A 93 -5.82 5.44 16.42
CA ILE A 93 -5.89 5.76 17.84
C ILE A 93 -6.52 4.56 18.55
N ILE A 94 -5.77 3.95 19.47
CA ILE A 94 -6.25 2.89 20.35
C ILE A 94 -6.43 3.50 21.73
N ASP A 95 -7.66 3.50 22.22
CA ASP A 95 -7.99 3.95 23.56
C ASP A 95 -8.30 2.75 24.46
N PRO A 96 -7.36 2.32 25.31
CA PRO A 96 -7.59 1.19 26.21
C PRO A 96 -8.51 1.54 27.39
N LEU A 97 -8.72 2.82 27.69
CA LEU A 97 -9.64 3.22 28.77
C LEU A 97 -11.08 3.15 28.28
N LEU A 98 -11.34 3.70 27.09
CA LEU A 98 -12.68 3.70 26.48
C LEU A 98 -12.97 2.43 25.68
N GLN A 99 -11.96 1.57 25.46
CA GLN A 99 -12.04 0.36 24.62
C GLN A 99 -12.49 0.67 23.19
N THR A 100 -12.00 1.78 22.63
CA THR A 100 -12.35 2.23 21.27
C THR A 100 -11.13 2.26 20.35
N ASN A 101 -11.42 2.20 19.05
CA ASN A 101 -10.43 2.40 17.99
C ASN A 101 -10.97 3.45 17.02
N THR A 102 -10.13 4.44 16.68
CA THR A 102 -10.47 5.49 15.71
C THR A 102 -9.41 5.53 14.63
N ASP A 103 -9.84 5.47 13.37
CA ASP A 103 -8.97 5.50 12.20
C ASP A 103 -9.07 6.84 11.46
N ILE A 104 -7.94 7.50 11.25
CA ILE A 104 -7.79 8.72 10.46
C ILE A 104 -6.91 8.36 9.25
N ASN A 105 -7.53 8.25 8.07
CA ASN A 105 -6.84 7.82 6.86
C ASN A 105 -6.73 8.99 5.88
N GLU A 106 -5.50 9.37 5.54
CA GLU A 106 -5.26 10.32 4.46
C GLU A 106 -5.57 9.69 3.09
N ALA A 107 -5.91 10.53 2.11
CA ALA A 107 -6.25 10.05 0.76
C ALA A 107 -5.04 9.49 -0.01
N GLY A 108 -3.84 10.02 0.24
CA GLY A 108 -2.69 9.83 -0.64
C GLY A 108 -2.48 11.04 -1.55
N SER A 109 -1.27 11.13 -2.11
CA SER A 109 -0.96 12.12 -3.13
C SER A 109 -1.51 11.66 -4.49
N PRO A 110 -1.95 12.58 -5.37
CA PRO A 110 -2.32 12.23 -6.73
C PRO A 110 -1.17 11.58 -7.48
N VAL A 111 -1.43 10.47 -8.18
CA VAL A 111 -0.46 9.81 -9.04
C VAL A 111 -0.46 10.44 -10.42
N THR A 112 0.72 10.57 -11.02
CA THR A 112 0.88 11.02 -12.40
C THR A 112 0.84 9.85 -13.38
N GLU A 113 0.43 10.12 -14.62
CA GLU A 113 0.45 9.11 -15.69
C GLU A 113 1.85 8.51 -15.91
N ALA A 114 2.89 9.34 -15.88
CA ALA A 114 4.27 8.88 -16.02
C ALA A 114 4.69 7.89 -14.91
N THR A 115 4.19 8.10 -13.69
CA THR A 115 4.42 7.17 -12.57
C THR A 115 3.70 5.84 -12.81
N LEU A 116 2.43 5.90 -13.24
CA LEU A 116 1.66 4.69 -13.57
C LEU A 116 2.33 3.87 -14.67
N GLU A 117 2.80 4.52 -15.73
CA GLU A 117 3.52 3.85 -16.81
C GLU A 117 4.84 3.24 -16.32
N THR A 118 5.56 3.91 -15.41
CA THR A 118 6.77 3.36 -14.80
C THR A 118 6.47 2.08 -13.99
N VAL A 119 5.40 2.09 -13.19
CA VAL A 119 4.94 0.89 -12.46
C VAL A 119 4.58 -0.22 -13.43
N TRP A 120 3.85 0.12 -14.49
CA TRP A 120 3.43 -0.84 -15.52
C TRP A 120 4.62 -1.47 -16.25
N HIS A 121 5.63 -0.68 -16.60
CA HIS A 121 6.85 -1.18 -17.23
C HIS A 121 7.62 -2.16 -16.32
N LYS A 122 7.75 -1.83 -15.04
CA LYS A 122 8.36 -2.74 -14.04
C LYS A 122 7.57 -4.03 -13.89
N LEU A 123 6.25 -3.91 -13.77
CA LEU A 123 5.35 -5.07 -13.67
C LEU A 123 5.48 -5.98 -14.88
N THR A 124 5.42 -5.43 -16.08
CA THR A 124 5.47 -6.21 -17.33
C THR A 124 6.84 -6.81 -17.63
N HIS A 125 7.93 -6.24 -17.09
CA HIS A 125 9.25 -6.87 -17.13
C HIS A 125 9.40 -8.01 -16.10
N ALA A 126 8.74 -7.90 -14.95
CA ALA A 126 8.86 -8.87 -13.88
C ALA A 126 8.01 -10.14 -14.11
N VAL A 127 6.81 -10.01 -14.69
CA VAL A 127 5.89 -11.13 -14.90
C VAL A 127 6.38 -12.10 -15.98
N GLN A 128 6.13 -13.38 -15.75
CA GLN A 128 6.25 -14.46 -16.73
C GLN A 128 4.91 -15.18 -16.91
N PRO A 129 4.66 -15.86 -18.04
CA PRO A 129 3.49 -16.73 -18.19
C PRO A 129 3.36 -17.72 -17.03
N GLY A 130 2.16 -17.83 -16.44
CA GLY A 130 1.87 -18.66 -15.27
C GLY A 130 2.07 -17.96 -13.92
N ASP A 131 2.57 -16.72 -13.89
CA ASP A 131 2.64 -15.93 -12.66
C ASP A 131 1.26 -15.43 -12.21
N THR A 132 1.19 -14.98 -10.96
CA THR A 132 0.03 -14.32 -10.37
C THR A 132 0.38 -12.88 -9.99
N VAL A 133 -0.48 -11.93 -10.37
CA VAL A 133 -0.39 -10.53 -9.94
C VAL A 133 -1.55 -10.24 -8.99
N VAL A 134 -1.25 -9.67 -7.82
CA VAL A 134 -2.24 -9.26 -6.82
C VAL A 134 -2.26 -7.75 -6.74
N PHE A 135 -3.33 -7.13 -7.24
CA PHE A 135 -3.59 -5.70 -7.05
C PHE A 135 -4.35 -5.51 -5.75
N ALA A 136 -3.72 -4.88 -4.76
CA ALA A 136 -4.29 -4.80 -3.42
C ALA A 136 -4.13 -3.41 -2.79
N GLY A 137 -5.22 -2.93 -2.22
CA GLY A 137 -5.30 -1.63 -1.53
C GLY A 137 -6.19 -0.63 -2.26
N LYS A 138 -6.28 0.59 -1.72
CA LYS A 138 -7.00 1.69 -2.35
C LYS A 138 -6.18 2.22 -3.52
N ASN A 139 -6.80 2.57 -4.63
CA ASN A 139 -6.11 3.28 -5.71
C ASN A 139 -5.72 4.70 -5.24
N PRO A 140 -4.57 5.24 -5.68
CA PRO A 140 -4.20 6.61 -5.37
C PRO A 140 -5.13 7.58 -6.10
N PRO A 141 -5.35 8.81 -5.57
CA PRO A 141 -6.01 9.87 -6.32
C PRO A 141 -5.34 10.07 -7.69
N GLY A 142 -6.09 10.51 -8.70
CA GLY A 142 -5.57 10.74 -10.04
C GLY A 142 -5.38 9.49 -10.92
N MET A 143 -5.48 8.28 -10.37
CA MET A 143 -5.52 7.06 -11.19
C MET A 143 -6.88 6.94 -11.91
N PRO A 144 -6.92 6.80 -13.25
CA PRO A 144 -8.16 6.56 -13.98
C PRO A 144 -8.82 5.25 -13.55
N ASP A 145 -10.16 5.21 -13.52
CA ASP A 145 -10.92 4.05 -13.04
C ASP A 145 -10.72 2.82 -13.94
N GLU A 146 -10.52 3.05 -15.23
CA GLU A 146 -10.31 2.03 -16.25
C GLU A 146 -8.88 1.48 -16.24
N ARG A 147 -7.91 2.19 -15.62
CA ARG A 147 -6.48 1.84 -15.67
C ARG A 147 -6.22 0.42 -15.21
N LEU A 148 -6.85 0.03 -14.11
CA LEU A 148 -6.66 -1.31 -13.57
C LEU A 148 -7.27 -2.38 -14.47
N ALA A 149 -8.44 -2.12 -15.05
CA ALA A 149 -9.10 -3.04 -15.97
C ALA A 149 -8.25 -3.25 -17.24
N ASP A 150 -7.63 -2.19 -17.77
CA ASP A 150 -6.66 -2.27 -18.86
C ASP A 150 -5.48 -3.18 -18.50
N TRP A 151 -4.84 -2.93 -17.34
CA TRP A 151 -3.70 -3.71 -16.87
C TRP A 151 -4.04 -5.19 -16.72
N ILE A 152 -5.19 -5.52 -16.11
CA ILE A 152 -5.65 -6.90 -15.96
C ILE A 152 -5.86 -7.58 -17.32
N THR A 153 -6.51 -6.88 -18.26
CA THR A 153 -6.77 -7.41 -19.61
C THR A 153 -5.47 -7.73 -20.34
N ARG A 154 -4.48 -6.83 -20.25
CA ARG A 154 -3.16 -7.00 -20.87
C ARG A 154 -2.33 -8.11 -20.21
N LEU A 155 -2.43 -8.28 -18.89
CA LEU A 155 -1.81 -9.38 -18.17
C LEU A 155 -2.43 -10.73 -18.53
N HIS A 156 -3.76 -10.79 -18.65
CA HIS A 156 -4.46 -12.01 -19.08
C HIS A 156 -3.98 -12.47 -20.46
N GLY A 157 -3.79 -11.54 -21.42
CA GLY A 157 -3.20 -11.84 -22.73
C GLY A 157 -1.76 -12.39 -22.68
N LYS A 158 -1.05 -12.24 -21.55
CA LYS A 158 0.29 -12.80 -21.29
C LYS A 158 0.25 -14.11 -20.51
N ASN A 159 -0.93 -14.72 -20.33
CA ASN A 159 -1.14 -15.91 -19.50
C ASN A 159 -0.75 -15.69 -18.02
N VAL A 160 -1.04 -14.50 -17.49
CA VAL A 160 -0.82 -14.13 -16.08
C VAL A 160 -2.16 -14.03 -15.37
N PHE A 161 -2.28 -14.71 -14.22
CA PHE A 161 -3.49 -14.65 -13.40
C PHE A 161 -3.53 -13.37 -12.56
N SER A 162 -4.67 -12.70 -12.48
CA SER A 162 -4.82 -11.46 -11.70
C SER A 162 -5.82 -11.64 -10.55
N CYS A 163 -5.39 -11.31 -9.33
CA CYS A 163 -6.24 -11.19 -8.14
C CYS A 163 -6.43 -9.71 -7.81
N VAL A 164 -7.65 -9.32 -7.38
CA VAL A 164 -7.98 -7.93 -7.05
C VAL A 164 -8.63 -7.86 -5.68
N ASP A 165 -8.00 -7.16 -4.73
CA ASP A 165 -8.56 -6.80 -3.41
C ASP A 165 -8.44 -5.28 -3.22
N ILE A 166 -9.39 -4.56 -3.81
CA ILE A 166 -9.40 -3.10 -3.81
C ILE A 166 -10.57 -2.57 -2.99
N ALA A 167 -10.27 -1.57 -2.15
CA ALA A 167 -11.30 -0.88 -1.39
C ALA A 167 -12.20 -0.08 -2.35
N ARG A 168 -13.53 -0.20 -2.21
CA ARG A 168 -14.47 0.63 -2.97
C ARG A 168 -14.16 2.12 -2.73
N LYS A 169 -14.35 2.96 -3.76
CA LYS A 169 -14.45 4.41 -3.57
C LYS A 169 -15.58 4.65 -2.56
N SER A 170 -15.28 5.21 -1.39
CA SER A 170 -16.33 5.68 -0.50
C SER A 170 -17.01 6.86 -1.16
N SER A 171 -18.31 6.77 -1.42
CA SER A 171 -19.15 7.84 -1.99
C SER A 171 -19.38 9.03 -1.05
N LEU A 172 -18.49 9.24 -0.07
CA LEU A 172 -18.62 10.24 0.99
C LEU A 172 -17.59 11.38 0.89
N PHE A 173 -16.89 11.49 -0.24
CA PHE A 173 -16.14 12.69 -0.63
C PHE A 173 -16.28 12.92 -2.13
#